data_AF-A0A316QUH3-F1
#
_entry.id   AF-A0A316QUH3-F1
#
_cell.length_a   1.000
_cell.length_b   1.000
_cell.length_c   1.000
_cell.angle_alpha   90.00
_cell.angle_beta   90.00
_cell.angle_gamma   90.00
#
_symmetry.space_group_name_H-M   'P 1'
#
loop_
_entity.id
_entity.type
_entity.pdbx_description
1 polymer ?
#
loop_
_entity_poly.entity_id
_entity_poly.type
_entity_poly.pdbx_seq_one_letter_code
_entity_poly.pdbx_strand_id
1 'polypeptide(L)'
;MEESINKQLSRLLGEIKKGHAKALGGIQLLLESRLSKVISGFFLQKADREDVLEDTYLRIVLEIHTYKRDENPSAWIIRILKSIIFTKLKKQKREV
;
A
#
# COMPACT_ATOMS: atom_id res chain seq x y z
N MET A 1 18.46 -13.64 13.47
CA MET A 1 17.27 -14.06 12.69
C MET A 1 16.62 -12.81 12.15
N GLU A 2 16.69 -12.59 10.84
CA GLU A 2 15.99 -11.48 10.19
C GLU A 2 14.48 -11.75 10.23
N GLU A 3 13.70 -10.81 10.77
CA GLU A 3 12.25 -10.94 10.86
C GLU A 3 11.64 -10.80 9.46
N SER A 4 10.86 -11.79 9.02
CA SER A 4 10.19 -11.74 7.70
C SER A 4 9.38 -10.45 7.56
N ILE A 5 9.42 -9.85 6.35
CA ILE A 5 8.69 -8.63 6.00
C ILE A 5 7.22 -8.71 6.41
N ASN A 6 6.57 -9.86 6.20
CA ASN A 6 5.16 -10.03 6.60
C ASN A 6 4.95 -9.93 8.11
N LYS A 7 5.89 -10.40 8.92
CA LYS A 7 5.79 -10.29 10.38
C LYS A 7 5.98 -8.84 10.83
N GLN A 8 6.92 -8.12 10.23
CA GLN A 8 7.11 -6.69 10.47
C GLN A 8 5.86 -5.88 10.06
N LEU A 9 5.30 -6.16 8.88
CA LEU A 9 4.07 -5.50 8.40
C LEU A 9 2.88 -5.80 9.30
N SER A 10 2.67 -7.06 9.71
CA SER A 10 1.57 -7.42 10.60
C SER A 10 1.65 -6.65 11.93
N ARG A 11 2.87 -6.49 12.48
CA ARG A 11 3.10 -5.66 13.67
C ARG A 11 2.75 -4.20 13.42
N LEU A 12 3.27 -3.59 12.35
CA LEU A 12 3.04 -2.18 12.03
C LEU A 12 1.56 -1.88 11.76
N LEU A 13 0.87 -2.74 10.99
CA LEU A 13 -0.58 -2.64 10.77
C LEU A 13 -1.36 -2.76 12.07
N GLY A 14 -0.93 -3.64 12.99
CA GLY A 14 -1.48 -3.74 14.34
C GLY A 14 -1.37 -2.43 15.13
N GLU A 15 -0.24 -1.73 15.03
CA GLU A 15 -0.05 -0.42 15.68
C GLU A 15 -0.91 0.68 15.04
N ILE A 16 -1.04 0.69 13.71
CA ILE A 16 -1.98 1.62 13.02
C ILE A 16 -3.41 1.36 13.50
N LYS A 17 -3.82 0.10 13.66
CA LYS A 17 -5.17 -0.26 14.13
C LYS A 17 -5.45 0.23 15.55
N LYS A 18 -4.41 0.40 16.38
CA LYS A 18 -4.50 1.00 17.73
C LYS A 18 -4.51 2.54 17.71
N GLY A 19 -4.44 3.17 16.53
CA GLY A 19 -4.39 4.63 16.37
C GLY A 19 -2.98 5.22 16.36
N HIS A 20 -1.93 4.40 16.38
CA HIS A 20 -0.55 4.90 16.33
C HIS A 20 -0.12 5.21 14.90
N ALA A 21 -0.53 6.37 14.39
CA ALA A 21 -0.26 6.81 13.02
C ALA A 21 1.23 6.84 12.64
N LYS A 22 2.14 7.01 13.62
CA LYS A 22 3.60 6.93 13.40
C LYS A 22 4.07 5.60 12.81
N ALA A 23 3.32 4.52 12.99
CA ALA A 23 3.64 3.22 12.42
C ALA A 23 3.54 3.19 10.88
N LEU A 24 2.82 4.14 10.27
CA LEU A 24 2.74 4.26 8.81
C LEU A 24 4.12 4.51 8.19
N GLY A 25 4.96 5.35 8.81
CA GLY A 25 6.32 5.61 8.32
C GLY A 25 7.17 4.34 8.21
N GLY A 26 6.97 3.38 9.12
CA GLY A 26 7.61 2.07 9.04
C GLY A 26 7.12 1.24 7.85
N ILE A 27 5.83 1.32 7.52
CA ILE A 27 5.27 0.64 6.34
C ILE A 27 5.81 1.27 5.05
N GLN A 28 5.85 2.61 5.01
CA GLN A 28 6.38 3.35 3.86
C GLN A 28 7.81 2.91 3.55
N LEU A 29 8.72 3.00 4.52
CA LEU A 29 10.11 2.59 4.33
C LEU A 29 10.26 1.13 3.92
N LEU A 30 9.44 0.23 4.48
CA LEU A 30 9.53 -1.21 4.22
C LEU A 30 9.01 -1.59 2.82
N LEU A 31 8.06 -0.83 2.28
CA LEU A 31 7.34 -1.19 1.05
C LEU A 31 7.60 -0.27 -0.14
N GLU A 32 8.13 0.94 0.07
CA GLU A 32 8.31 1.95 -0.98
C GLU A 32 8.98 1.39 -2.23
N SER A 33 10.12 0.70 -2.09
CA SER A 33 10.83 0.10 -3.22
C SER A 33 9.99 -0.97 -3.95
N ARG A 34 9.27 -1.81 -3.20
CA ARG A 34 8.47 -2.90 -3.76
C ARG A 34 7.23 -2.38 -4.48
N LEU A 35 6.49 -1.46 -3.85
CA LEU A 35 5.29 -0.87 -4.45
C LEU A 35 5.67 -0.04 -5.66
N SER A 36 6.71 0.79 -5.58
CA SER A 36 7.19 1.59 -6.71
C SER A 36 7.57 0.73 -7.92
N LYS A 37 8.20 -0.44 -7.70
CA LYS A 37 8.52 -1.39 -8.77
C LYS A 37 7.27 -1.95 -9.44
N VAL A 38 6.23 -2.29 -8.65
CA VAL A 38 4.95 -2.75 -9.20
C VAL A 38 4.26 -1.64 -9.98
N ILE A 39 4.16 -0.44 -9.42
CA ILE A 39 3.47 0.71 -10.02
C ILE A 39 4.14 1.13 -11.33
N SER A 40 5.47 1.04 -11.42
CA SER A 40 6.22 1.38 -12.64
C SER A 40 5.90 0.48 -13.84
N GLY A 41 5.29 -0.69 -13.61
CA GLY A 41 4.75 -1.54 -14.70
C GLY A 41 3.45 -1.01 -15.30
N PHE A 42 2.81 -0.02 -14.68
CA PHE A 42 1.50 0.51 -15.10
C PHE A 42 1.54 1.99 -15.50
N PHE A 43 2.43 2.79 -14.90
CA PHE A 43 2.51 4.23 -15.13
C PHE A 43 3.94 4.65 -15.49
N LEU A 44 4.07 5.42 -16.57
CA LEU A 44 5.35 5.97 -17.02
C LEU A 44 5.71 7.26 -16.26
N GLN A 45 4.71 8.13 -16.05
CA GLN A 45 4.93 9.43 -15.44
C GLN A 45 5.23 9.30 -13.95
N LYS A 46 6.25 10.05 -13.48
CA LYS A 46 6.64 10.05 -12.07
C LYS A 46 5.49 10.51 -11.17
N ALA A 47 4.81 11.58 -11.54
CA ALA A 47 3.68 12.13 -10.79
C ALA A 47 2.57 11.09 -10.59
N ASP A 48 2.23 10.31 -11.62
CA ASP A 48 1.22 9.27 -11.50
C ASP A 48 1.64 8.15 -10.55
N ARG A 49 2.94 7.80 -10.53
CA ARG A 49 3.47 6.78 -9.64
C ARG A 49 3.45 7.23 -8.19
N GLU A 50 3.86 8.47 -7.93
CA GLU A 50 3.84 9.09 -6.60
C GLU A 50 2.41 9.18 -6.07
N ASP A 51 1.47 9.64 -6.88
CA ASP A 51 0.05 9.73 -6.52
C ASP A 51 -0.54 8.36 -6.14
N VAL A 52 -0.28 7.31 -6.94
CA VAL A 52 -0.73 5.94 -6.61
C VAL A 52 -0.09 5.41 -5.33
N LEU A 53 1.18 5.74 -5.09
CA LEU A 53 1.90 5.32 -3.90
C LEU A 53 1.33 5.99 -2.64
N GLU A 54 1.11 7.30 -2.68
CA GLU A 54 0.48 8.07 -1.60
C GLU A 54 -0.95 7.61 -1.33
N ASP A 55 -1.76 7.43 -2.38
CA ASP A 55 -3.12 6.89 -2.28
C ASP A 55 -3.11 5.51 -1.60
N THR A 56 -2.11 4.67 -1.92
CA THR A 56 -1.98 3.35 -1.29
C THR A 56 -1.75 3.47 0.22
N TYR A 57 -0.86 4.36 0.65
CA TYR A 57 -0.60 4.58 2.08
C TYR A 57 -1.81 5.17 2.80
N LEU A 58 -2.50 6.14 2.19
CA LEU A 58 -3.73 6.70 2.73
C LEU A 58 -4.79 5.60 2.88
N ARG A 59 -4.96 4.77 1.86
CA ARG A 59 -5.96 3.70 1.86
C ARG A 59 -5.67 2.60 2.87
N ILE A 60 -4.40 2.29 3.14
CA ILE A 60 -4.00 1.40 4.25
C ILE A 60 -4.56 1.90 5.58
N VAL A 61 -4.42 3.20 5.87
CA VAL A 61 -4.92 3.78 7.13
C VAL A 61 -6.45 3.78 7.16
N LEU A 62 -7.10 4.21 6.07
CA LEU A 62 -8.57 4.28 5.99
C LEU A 62 -9.21 2.89 6.12
N GLU A 63 -8.63 1.87 5.49
CA GLU A 63 -9.17 0.52 5.45
C GLU A 63 -8.60 -0.40 6.55
N ILE A 64 -7.75 0.10 7.46
CA ILE A 64 -7.07 -0.73 8.47
C ILE A 64 -8.02 -1.55 9.34
N HIS A 65 -9.24 -1.04 9.54
CA HIS A 65 -10.30 -1.72 10.28
C HIS A 65 -10.70 -3.06 9.63
N THR A 66 -10.54 -3.19 8.31
CA THR A 66 -10.82 -4.42 7.54
C THR A 66 -9.71 -5.45 7.60
N TYR A 67 -8.48 -5.05 7.96
CA TYR A 67 -7.35 -5.98 8.06
C TYR A 67 -7.54 -6.96 9.23
N LYS A 68 -7.35 -8.25 8.93
CA LYS A 68 -7.43 -9.35 9.90
C LYS A 68 -6.03 -9.86 10.24
N ARG A 69 -5.81 -10.21 11.51
CA ARG A 69 -4.48 -10.57 12.03
C ARG A 69 -3.91 -11.86 11.40
N ASP A 70 -4.78 -12.76 10.97
CA ASP A 70 -4.49 -14.03 10.30
C ASP A 70 -4.31 -13.90 8.79
N GLU A 71 -4.58 -12.72 8.21
CA GLU A 71 -4.38 -12.46 6.78
C GLU A 71 -2.94 -12.06 6.47
N ASN A 72 -2.43 -12.49 5.30
CA ASN A 72 -1.14 -12.09 4.79
C ASN A 72 -1.11 -10.57 4.51
N PRO A 73 -0.30 -9.77 5.25
CA PRO A 73 -0.36 -8.32 5.15
C PRO A 73 0.13 -7.79 3.80
N SER A 74 1.14 -8.43 3.18
CA SER A 74 1.56 -8.05 1.83
C SER A 74 0.45 -8.27 0.81
N ALA A 75 -0.27 -9.40 0.89
CA ALA A 75 -1.37 -9.69 -0.02
C ALA A 75 -2.52 -8.66 0.13
N TRP A 76 -2.85 -8.31 1.37
CA TRP A 76 -3.86 -7.30 1.68
C TRP A 76 -3.48 -5.91 1.13
N ILE A 77 -2.21 -5.49 1.31
CA ILE A 77 -1.71 -4.22 0.75
C ILE A 77 -1.68 -4.23 -0.78
N ILE A 78 -1.25 -5.33 -1.40
CA ILE A 78 -1.25 -5.45 -2.86
C ILE A 78 -2.67 -5.40 -3.45
N ARG A 79 -3.67 -5.91 -2.72
CA ARG A 79 -5.08 -5.78 -3.13
C ARG A 79 -5.53 -4.32 -3.15
N ILE A 80 -5.17 -3.55 -2.11
CA ILE A 80 -5.41 -2.09 -2.05
C ILE A 80 -4.74 -1.41 -3.25
N LEU A 81 -3.44 -1.66 -3.46
CA LEU A 81 -2.68 -1.08 -4.56
C LEU A 81 -3.34 -1.36 -5.92
N LYS A 82 -3.68 -2.62 -6.19
CA LYS A 82 -4.32 -3.02 -7.46
C LYS A 82 -5.65 -2.31 -7.68
N SER A 83 -6.46 -2.15 -6.63
CA SER A 83 -7.73 -1.43 -6.72
C SER A 83 -7.53 0.02 -7.18
N ILE A 84 -6.53 0.71 -6.62
CA ILE A 84 -6.16 2.08 -6.98
C ILE A 84 -5.66 2.15 -8.42
N ILE A 85 -4.70 1.29 -8.80
CA ILE A 85 -4.14 1.20 -10.15
C ILE A 85 -5.26 1.04 -11.19
N PHE A 86 -6.14 0.05 -11.02
CA PHE A 86 -7.21 -0.21 -11.98
C PHE A 86 -8.24 0.91 -12.04
N THR A 87 -8.53 1.55 -10.91
CA THR A 87 -9.41 2.73 -10.88
C THR A 87 -8.82 3.88 -11.68
N LYS A 88 -7.52 4.16 -11.50
CA LYS A 88 -6.83 5.24 -12.22
C LYS A 88 -6.69 4.96 -13.71
N LEU A 89 -6.30 3.74 -14.10
CA LEU A 89 -6.26 3.32 -15.52
C LEU A 89 -7.63 3.41 -16.21
N LYS A 90 -8.71 3.07 -15.48
CA LYS A 90 -10.07 3.19 -16.01
C LYS A 90 -10.49 4.64 -16.22
N LYS A 91 -10.03 5.57 -15.36
CA LYS A 91 -10.26 7.02 -15.53
C LYS A 91 -9.51 7.56 -16.74
N GLN A 92 -8.21 7.25 -16.86
CA GLN A 92 -7.39 7.66 -18.02
C GLN A 92 -7.99 7.21 -19.36
N LYS A 93 -8.55 6.00 -19.43
CA LYS A 93 -9.22 5.49 -20.64
C LYS A 93 -10.52 6.21 -21.00
N ARG A 94 -11.16 6.93 -20.07
CA ARG A 94 -12.41 7.67 -20.31
C ARG A 94 -12.18 9.11 -20.72
N GLU A 95 -10.98 9.63 -20.44
CA GLU A 95 -10.55 10.99 -20.73
C GLU A 95 -9.83 11.12 -22.08
N VAL A 96 -9.59 9.98 -22.74
CA VAL A 96 -9.08 9.85 -24.12
C VAL A 96 -10.23 9.52 -25.05
#